data_AF-A0A7X7JUV6-F1
#
_entry.id   AF-A0A7X7JUV6-F1
#
_cell.length_a   1.000
_cell.length_b   1.000
_cell.length_c   1.000
_cell.angle_alpha   90.00
_cell.angle_beta   90.00
_cell.angle_gamma   90.00
#
_symmetry.space_group_name_H-M   'P 1'
#
loop_
_entity.id
_entity.type
_entity.pdbx_description
1 polymer ?
#
loop_
_entity_poly.entity_id
_entity_poly.type
_entity_poly.pdbx_seq_one_letter_code
_entity_poly.pdbx_strand_id
1 'polypeptide(L)' 'KLQDRLVLEEAVAAVPSLRLAEGADIGFRENLSFRVPTSVPVTWES' A
#
# COMPACT_ATOMS: atom_id res chain seq x y z
N LYS A 1 7.04 6.86 11.55
CA LYS A 1 5.99 7.19 12.55
C LYS A 1 5.18 8.43 12.15
N LEU A 2 5.79 9.63 12.06
CA LEU A 2 5.05 10.82 11.59
C LEU A 2 4.66 10.71 10.11
N GLN A 3 5.58 10.24 9.27
CA GLN A 3 5.35 10.05 7.84
C GLN A 3 4.23 9.03 7.58
N ASP A 4 4.29 7.86 8.24
CA ASP A 4 3.29 6.80 8.10
C ASP A 4 1.87 7.30 8.43
N ARG A 5 1.74 8.11 9.49
CA ARG A 5 0.46 8.71 9.87
C ARG A 5 -0.07 9.65 8.80
N LEU A 6 0.77 10.59 8.34
CA LEU A 6 0.36 11.58 7.34
C LEU A 6 -0.06 10.90 6.03
N VAL A 7 0.71 9.90 5.57
CA VAL A 7 0.37 9.15 4.35
C VAL A 7 -0.99 8.47 4.47
N LEU A 8 -1.31 7.88 5.62
CA LEU A 8 -2.61 7.25 5.85
C LEU A 8 -3.75 8.27 5.92
N GLU A 9 -3.56 9.38 6.64
CA GLU A 9 -4.56 10.44 6.76
C GLU A 9 -4.92 11.02 5.39
N GLU A 10 -3.92 11.38 4.59
CA GLU A 10 -4.13 11.96 3.26
C GLU A 10 -4.68 10.92 2.26
N ALA A 11 -4.19 9.68 2.26
CA ALA A 11 -4.66 8.66 1.34
C ALA A 11 -6.14 8.29 1.57
N VAL A 12 -6.56 8.17 2.84
CA VAL A 12 -7.96 7.88 3.18
C VAL A 12 -8.87 9.06 2.87
N ALA A 13 -8.39 10.29 3.10
CA ALA A 13 -9.16 11.50 2.77
C ALA A 13 -9.33 11.67 1.25
N ALA A 14 -8.28 11.43 0.47
CA ALA A 14 -8.29 11.64 -0.98
C ALA A 14 -8.96 10.49 -1.76
N VAL A 15 -8.78 9.25 -1.31
CA VAL A 15 -9.23 8.05 -2.03
C VAL A 15 -9.88 7.05 -1.06
N PRO A 16 -11.10 7.33 -0.56
CA PRO A 16 -11.74 6.49 0.46
C PRO A 16 -12.12 5.09 -0.06
N SER A 17 -12.25 4.91 -1.37
CA SER A 17 -12.51 3.62 -2.02
C SER A 17 -11.24 2.83 -2.37
N LEU A 18 -10.07 3.27 -1.89
CA LEU A 18 -8.79 2.61 -2.14
C LEU A 18 -8.83 1.17 -1.63
N ARG A 19 -8.59 0.22 -2.54
CA ARG A 19 -8.57 -1.21 -2.26
C ARG A 19 -7.42 -1.87 -3.00
N LEU A 20 -6.98 -3.04 -2.55
CA LEU A 20 -6.04 -3.85 -3.32
C LEU A 20 -6.65 -4.22 -4.67
N ALA A 21 -5.81 -4.29 -5.70
CA ALA A 21 -6.25 -4.79 -7.00
C ALA A 21 -6.74 -6.24 -6.90
N GLU A 22 -7.73 -6.59 -7.70
CA GLU A 22 -8.26 -7.95 -7.72
C GLU A 22 -7.16 -8.94 -8.11
N GLY A 23 -7.00 -10.01 -7.33
CA GLY A 23 -5.92 -10.98 -7.53
C GLY A 23 -4.53 -10.43 -7.25
N ALA A 24 -4.38 -9.28 -6.57
CA ALA A 24 -3.08 -8.71 -6.25
C ALA A 24 -2.26 -9.67 -5.38
N ASP A 25 -1.09 -10.03 -5.90
CA ASP A 25 -0.03 -10.70 -5.14
C ASP A 25 1.03 -9.67 -4.74
N ILE A 26 1.44 -9.71 -3.46
CA ILE A 26 2.45 -8.79 -2.91
C ILE A 26 3.73 -9.59 -2.73
N GLY A 27 4.61 -9.50 -3.73
CA GLY A 27 5.96 -10.02 -3.65
C GLY A 27 6.81 -9.26 -2.64
N PHE A 28 7.75 -9.98 -2.00
CA PHE A 28 8.72 -9.39 -1.09
C PHE A 28 10.12 -9.60 -1.63
N ARG A 29 10.97 -8.59 -1.47
CA ARG A 29 12.38 -8.70 -1.84
C ARG A 29 13.06 -9.75 -0.98
N GLU A 30 13.86 -10.62 -1.60
CA GLU A 30 14.68 -11.57 -0.86
C GLU A 30 15.72 -10.83 -0.01
N ASN A 31 15.67 -11.08 1.30
CA ASN A 31 16.58 -10.50 2.26
C ASN A 31 16.57 -11.32 3.56
N LEU A 32 17.71 -11.35 4.26
CA LEU A 32 17.86 -12.11 5.51
C LEU A 32 17.04 -11.51 6.67
N SER A 33 16.83 -10.18 6.68
CA SER A 33 16.28 -9.48 7.85
C SER A 33 15.14 -8.51 7.52
N PHE A 34 15.14 -7.93 6.32
CA PHE A 34 14.15 -6.92 5.93
C PHE A 34 13.08 -7.50 5.02
N ARG A 35 11.83 -7.49 5.49
CA ARG A 35 10.68 -7.87 4.68
C ARG A 35 10.10 -6.64 3.98
N VAL A 36 10.51 -6.40 2.75
CA VAL A 36 10.11 -5.20 1.98
C VAL A 36 9.24 -5.62 0.79
N PRO A 37 7.98 -5.16 0.71
CA PRO A 37 7.15 -5.43 -0.47
C PRO A 37 7.76 -4.73 -1.68
N THR A 38 7.76 -5.40 -2.84
CA THR A 38 8.26 -4.79 -4.09
C THR A 38 7.29 -3.77 -4.67
N SER A 39 6.00 -4.01 -4.48
CA SER A 39 4.90 -3.13 -4.89
C SER A 39 3.65 -3.47 -4.08
N VAL A 40 2.68 -2.54 -4.05
CA VAL A 40 1.34 -2.78 -3.47
C VAL A 40 0.31 -2.30 -4.50
N PRO A 41 -0.17 -3.19 -5.39
CA PRO A 41 -1.13 -2.83 -6.43
C PRO A 41 -2.50 -2.50 -5.83
N VAL A 42 -3.04 -1.34 -6.19
CA VAL A 42 -4.30 -0.81 -5.66
C VAL A 42 -5.19 -0.26 -6.78
N THR A 43 -6.50 -0.23 -6.52
CA THR A 43 -7.53 0.40 -7.36
C THR A 43 -8.44 1.23 -6.48
N TRP A 44 -9.19 2.13 -7.10
CA TRP A 44 -10.25 2.89 -6.46
C TRP A 44 -11.38 3.13 -7.46
N GLU A 45 -12.56 3.46 -6.96
CA GLU A 45 -13.69 3.88 -7.78
C GLU A 45 -13.48 5.33 -8.23
N SER A 46 -13.79 5.63 -9.49
CA SER A 46 -13.66 6.96 -10.09
C SER A 46 -14.92 7.81 -9.93
#